data_AF-A0A6J2YNR7-F1
#
_entry.id   AF-A0A6J2YNR7-F1
#
_cell.length_a   1.000
_cell.length_b   1.000
_cell.length_c   1.000
_cell.angle_alpha   90.00
_cell.angle_beta   90.00
_cell.angle_gamma   90.00
#
_symmetry.space_group_name_H-M   'P 1'
#
loop_
_entity.id
_entity.type
_entity.pdbx_description
1 polymer ?
#
loop_
_entity_poly.entity_id
_entity_poly.type
_entity_poly.pdbx_seq_one_letter_code
_entity_poly.pdbx_strand_id
1 'polypeptide(L)'
;MSLILRFAKYSEFSLSLCKKIAERIPTTIERVMNNTKSERKSRYDGRTKKRQWEERRSDKGAGLDPSLPKLVKTNEAEFQKALNKTKRRKFCLLMGYSGVNYYGMQRNPHTKTIEEELFQALFDSAFINKECYEQVQNMQFQRAARTDKGVSAARQVVSLKLDENFDLNTINEKLPETIKVFAYKRVTKGFNAKSQCDGRTYIYLTPTVVFSSQKDPPCIQKEFKLSKEIYEQVNRLLGLYIGTKNFHNFTSKKQPTDPSAKRFIRSFICEEPFVKDDVEFCVLKVNGQSFMLHQIRKMVGLVIAVLKGIASEDTITKALSVEKINIPRAPGLGLVLDYVHYERYNNKYGNDGMHEKLMWDEVEKDVQEFKEKYIYPTIINTELEKEEMVKWTLKKLSRHSYDSDEKYESDDEGADEDDLDEIEKSKQQNNI
;
A
#
# COMPACT_ATOMS: atom_id res chain seq x y z
N MET A 1 23.97 -35.90 -51.01
CA MET A 1 22.68 -36.64 -50.92
C MET A 1 22.35 -37.08 -49.48
N SER A 2 22.62 -36.25 -48.45
CA SER A 2 22.51 -36.64 -47.02
C SER A 2 21.72 -35.66 -46.12
N LEU A 3 21.40 -34.44 -46.58
CA LEU A 3 20.66 -33.47 -45.76
C LEU A 3 19.14 -33.38 -46.06
N ILE A 4 18.70 -33.75 -47.26
CA ILE A 4 17.26 -33.67 -47.63
C ILE A 4 16.45 -34.84 -47.04
N LEU A 5 17.08 -35.99 -46.78
CA LEU A 5 16.41 -37.16 -46.17
C LEU A 5 16.22 -37.04 -44.65
N ARG A 6 16.90 -36.11 -43.97
CA ARG A 6 16.70 -35.87 -42.52
C ARG A 6 15.53 -34.92 -42.22
N PHE A 7 15.16 -34.04 -43.16
CA PHE A 7 14.02 -33.13 -42.99
C PHE A 7 12.65 -33.81 -43.20
N ALA A 8 12.58 -34.86 -44.03
CA ALA A 8 11.32 -35.57 -44.29
C ALA A 8 10.81 -36.39 -43.07
N LYS A 9 11.72 -36.97 -42.26
CA LYS A 9 11.34 -37.79 -41.09
C LYS A 9 10.79 -37.02 -39.90
N TYR A 10 11.10 -35.72 -39.76
CA TYR A 10 10.58 -34.90 -38.67
C TYR A 10 9.15 -34.36 -38.93
N SER A 11 8.72 -34.25 -40.19
CA SER A 11 7.38 -33.76 -40.51
C SER A 11 6.28 -34.83 -40.32
N GLU A 12 6.59 -36.11 -40.57
CA GLU A 12 5.63 -37.21 -40.39
C GLU A 12 5.40 -37.57 -38.92
N PHE A 13 6.42 -37.39 -38.06
CA PHE A 13 6.31 -37.63 -36.62
C PHE A 13 5.43 -36.57 -35.91
N SER A 14 5.43 -35.33 -36.43
CA SER A 14 4.61 -34.23 -35.92
C SER A 14 3.12 -34.41 -36.26
N LEU A 15 2.79 -34.88 -37.46
CA LEU A 15 1.40 -35.11 -37.91
C LEU A 15 0.74 -36.34 -37.25
N SER A 16 1.50 -37.41 -36.99
CA SER A 16 1.00 -38.60 -36.27
C SER A 16 0.66 -38.30 -34.81
N LEU A 17 1.48 -37.47 -34.15
CA LEU A 17 1.25 -37.08 -32.76
C LEU A 17 0.08 -36.10 -32.63
N CYS A 18 -0.06 -35.15 -33.57
CA CYS A 18 -1.21 -34.24 -33.61
C CYS A 18 -2.54 -34.98 -33.88
N LYS A 19 -2.56 -36.02 -34.73
CA LYS A 19 -3.76 -36.85 -34.94
C LYS A 19 -4.12 -37.70 -33.71
N LYS A 20 -3.14 -38.28 -33.01
CA LYS A 20 -3.37 -39.02 -31.74
C LYS A 20 -3.82 -38.12 -30.58
N ILE A 21 -3.47 -36.83 -30.60
CA ILE A 21 -3.95 -35.84 -29.62
C ILE A 21 -5.38 -35.38 -29.98
N ALA A 22 -5.71 -35.24 -31.27
CA ALA A 22 -7.04 -34.82 -31.73
C ALA A 22 -8.14 -35.86 -31.45
N GLU A 23 -7.83 -37.16 -31.51
CA GLU A 23 -8.81 -38.25 -31.26
C GLU A 23 -9.15 -38.47 -29.77
N ARG A 24 -8.40 -37.85 -28.83
CA ARG A 24 -8.65 -37.95 -27.38
C ARG A 24 -9.47 -36.80 -26.79
N ILE A 25 -9.92 -35.85 -27.61
CA ILE A 25 -10.56 -34.61 -27.15
C ILE A 25 -12.12 -34.61 -27.08
N PRO A 26 -12.91 -35.54 -27.66
CA PRO A 26 -14.37 -35.38 -27.58
C PRO A 26 -15.04 -35.76 -26.24
N THR A 27 -14.39 -36.45 -25.30
CA THR A 27 -15.09 -37.02 -24.12
C THR A 27 -14.76 -36.39 -22.77
N THR A 28 -13.84 -35.42 -22.72
CA THR A 28 -13.52 -34.69 -21.48
C THR A 28 -14.23 -33.33 -21.39
N ILE A 29 -14.62 -32.74 -22.53
CA ILE A 29 -15.28 -31.42 -22.56
C ILE A 29 -16.74 -31.50 -22.08
N GLU A 30 -17.48 -32.58 -22.38
CA GLU A 30 -18.86 -32.75 -21.88
C GLU A 30 -18.93 -32.99 -20.36
N ARG A 31 -17.92 -33.66 -19.75
CA ARG A 31 -17.88 -33.86 -18.29
C ARG A 31 -17.53 -32.59 -17.51
N VAL A 32 -16.78 -31.66 -18.10
CA VAL A 32 -16.43 -30.38 -17.45
C VAL A 32 -17.56 -29.36 -17.59
N MET A 33 -18.33 -29.40 -18.69
CA MET A 33 -19.44 -28.47 -18.92
C MET A 33 -20.69 -28.73 -18.07
N ASN A 34 -20.91 -29.95 -17.58
CA ASN A 34 -22.07 -30.27 -16.73
C ASN A 34 -21.87 -30.00 -15.22
N ASN A 35 -20.69 -29.57 -14.77
CA ASN A 35 -20.40 -29.33 -13.34
C ASN A 35 -20.11 -27.86 -12.97
N THR A 36 -20.42 -26.90 -13.85
CA THR A 36 -20.19 -25.46 -13.61
C THR A 36 -21.43 -24.57 -13.66
N LYS A 37 -22.62 -25.14 -13.39
CA LYS A 37 -23.77 -24.37 -12.91
C LYS A 37 -23.98 -24.55 -11.41
N SER A 38 -22.97 -24.20 -10.61
CA SER A 38 -23.29 -23.62 -9.30
C SER A 38 -23.31 -22.11 -9.50
N GLU A 39 -24.50 -21.54 -9.40
CA GLU A 39 -24.67 -20.09 -9.32
C GLU A 39 -23.71 -19.57 -8.25
N ARG A 40 -22.61 -18.91 -8.67
CA ARG A 40 -21.78 -18.14 -7.75
C ARG A 40 -22.62 -16.95 -7.31
N LYS A 41 -23.44 -17.16 -6.28
CA LYS A 41 -24.15 -16.10 -5.57
C LYS A 41 -23.14 -15.01 -5.23
N SER A 42 -23.53 -13.76 -5.48
CA SER A 42 -22.85 -12.59 -4.94
C SER A 42 -22.49 -12.85 -3.47
N ARG A 43 -21.21 -12.75 -3.11
CA ARG A 43 -20.75 -12.82 -1.71
C ARG A 43 -21.21 -11.62 -0.86
N TYR A 44 -22.03 -10.74 -1.43
CA TYR A 44 -22.72 -9.68 -0.72
C TYR A 44 -24.20 -10.07 -0.59
N ASP A 45 -24.62 -10.41 0.64
CA ASP A 45 -25.98 -10.83 1.02
C ASP A 45 -26.88 -9.65 1.39
N GLY A 46 -26.43 -8.41 1.16
CA GLY A 46 -27.16 -7.21 1.57
C GLY A 46 -27.27 -7.03 3.08
N ARG A 47 -26.65 -7.90 3.89
CA ARG A 47 -26.68 -7.77 5.35
C ARG A 47 -25.60 -6.81 5.80
N THR A 48 -26.05 -5.76 6.46
CA THR A 48 -25.22 -4.81 7.22
C THR A 48 -24.45 -5.58 8.29
N LYS A 49 -23.17 -5.87 8.05
CA LYS A 49 -22.29 -6.31 9.14
C LYS A 49 -21.90 -5.06 9.94
N LYS A 50 -22.35 -5.02 11.20
CA LYS A 50 -21.92 -4.03 12.20
C LYS A 50 -20.40 -3.99 12.30
N ARG A 51 -19.86 -2.82 12.64
CA ARG A 51 -18.41 -2.64 12.78
C ARG A 51 -17.88 -3.55 13.90
N GLN A 52 -16.64 -4.01 13.78
CA GLN A 52 -16.05 -4.96 14.76
C GLN A 52 -15.95 -4.38 16.18
N TRP A 53 -15.96 -3.05 16.30
CA TRP A 53 -15.85 -2.27 17.53
C TRP A 53 -17.15 -1.55 17.92
N GLU A 54 -18.25 -1.76 17.20
CA GLU A 54 -19.56 -1.39 17.73
C GLU A 54 -19.93 -2.41 18.80
N GLU A 55 -20.14 -1.96 20.04
CA GLU A 55 -20.62 -2.84 21.11
C GLU A 55 -21.84 -3.64 20.64
N ARG A 56 -21.82 -4.95 20.92
CA ARG A 56 -23.03 -5.75 20.87
C ARG A 56 -23.95 -5.15 21.93
N ARG A 57 -24.96 -4.38 21.50
CA ARG A 57 -26.14 -4.03 22.30
C ARG A 57 -26.41 -5.14 23.32
N SER A 58 -26.31 -4.81 24.61
CA SER A 58 -26.61 -5.71 25.73
C SER A 58 -28.12 -5.90 25.90
N ASP A 59 -28.93 -5.32 25.04
CA ASP A 59 -30.39 -5.44 24.99
C ASP A 59 -30.82 -6.83 24.45
N LYS A 60 -30.46 -7.88 25.20
CA LYS A 60 -31.33 -9.05 25.35
C LYS A 60 -32.53 -8.60 26.20
N GLY A 61 -33.63 -8.30 25.53
CA GLY A 61 -34.96 -8.25 26.16
C GLY A 61 -35.29 -6.97 26.91
N ALA A 62 -35.65 -5.92 26.18
CA ALA A 62 -36.66 -4.99 26.64
C ALA A 62 -37.86 -5.16 25.71
N GLY A 63 -38.95 -5.73 26.23
CA GLY A 63 -40.20 -5.86 25.49
C GLY A 63 -40.67 -4.49 25.02
N LEU A 64 -41.10 -4.40 23.77
CA LEU A 64 -41.83 -3.25 23.26
C LEU A 64 -43.10 -3.07 24.09
N ASP A 65 -43.19 -1.96 24.81
CA ASP A 65 -44.42 -1.51 25.47
C ASP A 65 -45.52 -1.28 24.40
N PRO A 66 -46.66 -2.01 24.46
CA PRO A 66 -47.75 -1.86 23.49
C PRO A 66 -48.48 -0.52 23.55
N SER A 67 -48.18 0.34 24.54
CA SER A 67 -48.90 1.61 24.78
C SER A 67 -48.28 2.84 24.12
N LEU A 68 -47.12 2.73 23.46
CA LEU A 68 -46.51 3.86 22.75
C LEU A 68 -47.21 4.12 21.40
N PRO A 69 -47.64 5.37 21.10
CA PRO A 69 -48.29 5.69 19.84
C PRO A 69 -47.34 5.43 18.68
N LYS A 70 -47.79 4.61 17.71
CA LYS A 70 -47.06 4.37 16.46
C LYS A 70 -46.89 5.70 15.74
N LEU A 71 -45.63 6.15 15.60
CA LEU A 71 -45.25 7.27 14.76
C LEU A 71 -45.81 7.06 13.35
N VAL A 72 -46.79 7.87 12.99
CA VAL A 72 -47.34 7.96 11.64
C VAL A 72 -46.19 8.39 10.73
N LYS A 73 -45.80 7.51 9.81
CA LYS A 73 -44.83 7.83 8.75
C LYS A 73 -45.46 8.88 7.85
N THR A 74 -45.13 10.15 8.06
CA THR A 74 -45.51 11.23 7.16
C THR A 74 -44.72 11.16 5.85
N ASN A 75 -45.38 11.56 4.77
CA ASN A 75 -44.91 11.61 3.38
C ASN A 75 -43.57 12.35 3.17
N GLU A 76 -43.08 13.10 4.15
CA GLU A 76 -41.78 13.79 4.11
C GLU A 76 -40.61 12.81 4.00
N ALA A 77 -40.66 11.67 4.70
CA ALA A 77 -39.60 10.66 4.68
C ALA A 77 -39.57 9.90 3.35
N GLU A 78 -40.71 9.74 2.68
CA GLU A 78 -40.79 9.15 1.34
C GLU A 78 -40.40 10.16 0.26
N PHE A 79 -40.72 11.45 0.43
CA PHE A 79 -40.29 12.54 -0.44
C PHE A 79 -38.77 12.76 -0.38
N GLN A 80 -38.16 12.76 0.81
CA GLN A 80 -36.70 12.79 0.99
C GLN A 80 -36.01 11.53 0.47
N LYS A 81 -36.67 10.37 0.54
CA LYS A 81 -36.18 9.10 -0.03
C LYS A 81 -36.29 9.05 -1.56
N ALA A 82 -37.24 9.80 -2.14
CA ALA A 82 -37.40 9.99 -3.57
C ALA A 82 -36.40 11.02 -4.15
N LEU A 83 -36.09 12.09 -3.39
CA LEU A 83 -35.04 13.06 -3.73
C LEU A 83 -33.63 12.46 -3.68
N ASN A 84 -33.37 11.49 -2.79
CA ASN A 84 -32.05 10.87 -2.59
C ASN A 84 -31.67 9.71 -3.54
N LYS A 85 -32.36 9.55 -4.66
CA LYS A 85 -32.00 8.53 -5.67
C LYS A 85 -31.08 9.09 -6.77
N THR A 86 -30.17 9.99 -6.42
CA THR A 86 -29.19 10.46 -7.40
C THR A 86 -28.33 9.29 -7.88
N LYS A 87 -28.09 9.29 -9.19
CA LYS A 87 -27.64 8.11 -9.91
C LYS A 87 -26.13 7.91 -9.70
N ARG A 88 -25.74 7.31 -8.59
CA ARG A 88 -24.32 7.11 -8.22
C ARG A 88 -23.54 6.23 -9.21
N ARG A 89 -22.30 6.61 -9.47
CA ARG A 89 -21.33 5.88 -10.31
C ARG A 89 -20.10 5.49 -9.53
N LYS A 90 -19.36 4.51 -10.07
CA LYS A 90 -18.07 4.10 -9.53
C LYS A 90 -16.99 4.98 -10.14
N PHE A 91 -16.20 5.60 -9.26
CA PHE A 91 -15.06 6.43 -9.61
C PHE A 91 -13.78 5.88 -9.00
N CYS A 92 -12.68 6.24 -9.63
CA CYS A 92 -11.33 6.10 -9.13
C CYS A 92 -10.79 7.52 -8.88
N LEU A 93 -10.32 7.82 -7.67
CA LEU A 93 -9.68 9.09 -7.34
C LEU A 93 -8.17 8.87 -7.22
N LEU A 94 -7.40 9.81 -7.74
CA LEU A 94 -5.97 9.95 -7.48
C LEU A 94 -5.77 11.03 -6.42
N MET A 95 -5.05 10.69 -5.35
CA MET A 95 -4.78 11.61 -4.26
C MET A 95 -3.34 11.51 -3.75
N GLY A 96 -2.82 12.61 -3.22
CA GLY A 96 -1.54 12.72 -2.55
C GLY A 96 -1.71 13.22 -1.12
N TYR A 97 -0.81 12.83 -0.24
CA TYR A 97 -0.78 13.29 1.14
C TYR A 97 0.62 13.21 1.76
N SER A 98 0.91 14.16 2.65
CA SER A 98 1.97 14.03 3.65
C SER A 98 1.45 13.18 4.81
N GLY A 99 2.14 12.09 5.13
CA GLY A 99 1.74 11.15 6.18
C GLY A 99 2.06 11.63 7.60
N VAL A 100 2.80 12.74 7.73
CA VAL A 100 3.19 13.29 9.03
C VAL A 100 1.97 13.75 9.81
N ASN A 101 1.94 13.46 11.11
CA ASN A 101 0.79 13.68 12.01
C ASN A 101 -0.45 12.82 11.72
N TYR A 102 -0.34 11.78 10.88
CA TYR A 102 -1.41 10.82 10.62
C TYR A 102 -1.03 9.39 11.03
N TYR A 103 -1.98 8.68 11.62
CA TYR A 103 -1.86 7.26 11.99
C TYR A 103 -2.14 6.31 10.82
N GLY A 104 -1.66 6.70 9.63
CA GLY A 104 -1.76 5.96 8.39
C GLY A 104 -3.02 6.27 7.58
N MET A 105 -3.20 5.49 6.49
CA MET A 105 -4.31 5.69 5.54
C MET A 105 -5.66 5.30 6.12
N GLN A 106 -5.73 4.11 6.72
CA GLN A 106 -7.01 3.47 7.03
C GLN A 106 -7.65 4.06 8.29
N ARG A 107 -8.94 4.42 8.21
CA ARG A 107 -9.74 4.88 9.36
C ARG A 107 -9.70 3.88 10.51
N ASN A 108 -9.25 4.34 11.67
CA ASN A 108 -9.34 3.65 12.95
C ASN A 108 -10.00 4.57 13.99
N PRO A 109 -10.75 4.04 14.98
CA PRO A 109 -11.38 4.84 16.02
C PRO A 109 -10.38 5.75 16.76
N HIS A 110 -10.81 6.96 17.12
CA HIS A 110 -10.05 7.92 17.95
C HIS A 110 -8.66 8.31 17.41
N THR A 111 -8.40 8.13 16.11
CA THR A 111 -7.10 8.46 15.51
C THR A 111 -7.29 9.28 14.26
N LYS A 112 -6.38 10.24 14.05
CA LYS A 112 -6.35 11.05 12.84
C LYS A 112 -5.77 10.22 11.69
N THR A 113 -6.53 10.04 10.62
CA THR A 113 -6.15 9.21 9.46
C THR A 113 -6.53 9.90 8.16
N ILE A 114 -5.85 9.56 7.06
CA ILE A 114 -6.11 10.17 5.75
C ILE A 114 -7.53 9.87 5.26
N GLU A 115 -8.04 8.66 5.51
CA GLU A 115 -9.42 8.31 5.18
C GLU A 115 -10.44 9.13 5.96
N GLU A 116 -10.18 9.46 7.23
CA GLU A 116 -11.10 10.30 8.00
C GLU A 116 -11.25 11.69 7.38
N GLU A 117 -10.13 12.33 7.03
CA GLU A 117 -10.12 13.64 6.37
C GLU A 117 -10.88 13.59 5.04
N LEU A 118 -10.62 12.56 4.21
CA LEU A 118 -11.32 12.37 2.95
C LEU A 118 -12.82 12.17 3.15
N PHE A 119 -13.24 11.36 4.12
CA PHE A 119 -14.66 11.09 4.37
C PHE A 119 -15.36 12.31 4.96
N GLN A 120 -14.70 13.04 5.84
CA GLN A 120 -15.21 14.29 6.40
C GLN A 120 -15.38 15.33 5.30
N ALA A 121 -14.37 15.55 4.45
CA ALA A 121 -14.46 16.46 3.31
C ALA A 121 -15.61 16.09 2.33
N LEU A 122 -15.78 14.79 2.02
CA LEU A 122 -16.89 14.32 1.18
C LEU A 122 -18.26 14.54 1.84
N PHE A 123 -18.35 14.39 3.16
CA PHE A 123 -19.59 14.57 3.92
C PHE A 123 -19.96 16.05 4.04
N ASP A 124 -18.99 16.90 4.39
CA ASP A 124 -19.17 18.36 4.52
C ASP A 124 -19.47 19.03 3.17
N SER A 125 -19.01 18.42 2.08
CA SER A 125 -19.36 18.84 0.71
C SER A 125 -20.71 18.29 0.22
N ALA A 126 -21.46 17.57 1.07
CA ALA A 126 -22.72 16.90 0.76
C ALA A 126 -22.65 15.88 -0.40
N PHE A 127 -21.45 15.38 -0.76
CA PHE A 127 -21.28 14.35 -1.79
C PHE A 127 -21.53 12.92 -1.28
N ILE A 128 -21.55 12.74 0.04
CA ILE A 128 -22.00 11.52 0.70
C ILE A 128 -22.99 11.83 1.83
N ASN A 129 -23.92 10.93 2.08
CA ASN A 129 -24.86 11.05 3.20
C ASN A 129 -24.25 10.47 4.50
N LYS A 130 -24.93 10.72 5.63
CA LYS A 130 -24.53 10.24 6.96
C LYS A 130 -24.31 8.72 7.00
N GLU A 131 -25.17 7.95 6.33
CA GLU A 131 -25.03 6.49 6.25
C GLU A 131 -23.76 6.03 5.52
N CYS A 132 -23.29 6.78 4.51
CA CYS A 132 -22.03 6.48 3.82
C CYS A 132 -20.82 6.88 4.66
N TYR A 133 -20.90 7.99 5.38
CA TYR A 133 -19.86 8.45 6.30
C TYR A 133 -19.68 7.49 7.48
N GLU A 134 -20.79 7.05 8.09
CA GLU A 134 -20.80 6.04 9.16
C GLU A 134 -20.55 4.63 8.63
N GLN A 135 -20.79 4.35 7.35
CA GLN A 135 -20.52 3.02 6.80
C GLN A 135 -19.98 3.12 5.37
N VAL A 136 -18.66 3.18 5.26
CA VAL A 136 -17.90 3.35 4.01
C VAL A 136 -18.17 2.24 2.99
N GLN A 137 -18.65 1.07 3.43
CA GLN A 137 -19.09 -0.03 2.57
C GLN A 137 -20.30 0.36 1.71
N ASN A 138 -21.16 1.28 2.17
CA ASN A 138 -22.32 1.77 1.43
C ASN A 138 -21.90 2.56 0.17
N MET A 139 -20.73 3.19 0.21
CA MET A 139 -20.08 3.79 -0.96
C MET A 139 -19.07 2.85 -1.65
N GLN A 140 -18.98 1.60 -1.23
CA GLN A 140 -18.02 0.61 -1.76
C GLN A 140 -16.57 1.13 -1.77
N PHE A 141 -16.16 1.88 -0.74
CA PHE A 141 -14.82 2.46 -0.66
C PHE A 141 -13.74 1.37 -0.62
N GLN A 142 -12.68 1.53 -1.41
CA GLN A 142 -11.49 0.68 -1.46
C GLN A 142 -10.26 1.55 -1.70
N ARG A 143 -9.12 1.16 -1.13
CA ARG A 143 -7.82 1.82 -1.29
C ARG A 143 -6.80 0.89 -1.92
N ALA A 144 -5.94 1.41 -2.79
CA ALA A 144 -4.93 0.62 -3.50
C ALA A 144 -3.80 0.16 -2.57
N ALA A 145 -3.39 1.02 -1.64
CA ALA A 145 -2.38 0.76 -0.62
C ALA A 145 -2.87 1.20 0.76
N ARG A 146 -2.53 0.41 1.78
CA ARG A 146 -2.65 0.81 3.19
C ARG A 146 -1.26 1.27 3.63
N THR A 147 -1.07 2.58 3.77
CA THR A 147 0.19 3.13 4.29
C THR A 147 0.16 3.12 5.82
N ASP A 148 1.31 2.85 6.42
CA ASP A 148 1.50 2.84 7.88
C ASP A 148 1.54 4.27 8.45
N LYS A 149 1.62 4.41 9.79
CA LYS A 149 1.79 5.70 10.49
C LYS A 149 2.98 6.47 9.90
N GLY A 150 2.80 7.76 9.63
CA GLY A 150 3.85 8.64 9.11
C GLY A 150 4.19 8.46 7.62
N VAL A 151 3.72 7.40 6.96
CA VAL A 151 4.08 7.09 5.57
C VAL A 151 3.26 7.95 4.60
N SER A 152 3.96 8.69 3.74
CA SER A 152 3.37 9.61 2.75
C SER A 152 2.96 8.88 1.46
N ALA A 153 2.18 9.55 0.60
CA ALA A 153 1.87 9.07 -0.75
C ALA A 153 1.78 10.22 -1.74
N ALA A 154 2.45 10.10 -2.89
CA ALA A 154 2.29 11.02 -4.00
C ALA A 154 1.09 10.67 -4.87
N ARG A 155 0.83 9.37 -5.08
CA ARG A 155 -0.20 8.87 -6.00
C ARG A 155 -0.96 7.69 -5.40
N GLN A 156 -1.60 7.91 -4.25
CA GLN A 156 -2.56 6.96 -3.71
C GLN A 156 -3.79 6.91 -4.61
N VAL A 157 -4.33 5.71 -4.80
CA VAL A 157 -5.54 5.50 -5.59
C VAL A 157 -6.63 4.88 -4.73
N VAL A 158 -7.81 5.50 -4.75
CA VAL A 158 -9.00 5.00 -4.05
C VAL A 158 -10.16 4.82 -5.03
N SER A 159 -11.07 3.89 -4.75
CA SER A 159 -12.29 3.73 -5.53
C SER A 159 -13.53 3.69 -4.66
N LEU A 160 -14.56 4.43 -5.08
CA LEU A 160 -15.79 4.62 -4.31
C LEU A 160 -16.94 4.99 -5.26
N LYS A 161 -18.16 4.95 -4.72
CA LYS A 161 -19.37 5.38 -5.42
C LYS A 161 -19.76 6.78 -4.99
N LEU A 162 -19.85 7.70 -5.94
CA LEU A 162 -20.28 9.08 -5.72
C LEU A 162 -21.39 9.43 -6.71
N ASP A 163 -22.03 10.57 -6.48
CA ASP A 163 -22.86 11.24 -7.49
C ASP A 163 -22.05 11.51 -8.77
N GLU A 164 -22.68 11.71 -9.93
CA GLU A 164 -21.98 12.16 -11.14
C GLU A 164 -21.61 13.65 -11.08
N ASN A 165 -22.29 14.45 -10.24
CA ASN A 165 -22.13 15.91 -10.17
C ASN A 165 -21.18 16.39 -9.05
N PHE A 166 -20.27 15.52 -8.56
CA PHE A 166 -19.31 15.96 -7.55
C PHE A 166 -18.20 16.81 -8.17
N ASP A 167 -17.67 17.75 -7.39
CA ASP A 167 -16.60 18.64 -7.81
C ASP A 167 -15.34 18.45 -6.95
N LEU A 168 -14.17 18.44 -7.59
CA LEU A 168 -12.89 18.29 -6.90
C LEU A 168 -12.49 19.53 -6.11
N ASN A 169 -12.84 20.74 -6.57
CA ASN A 169 -12.46 21.96 -5.86
C ASN A 169 -13.16 22.02 -4.51
N THR A 170 -14.47 21.76 -4.47
CA THR A 170 -15.22 21.68 -3.22
C THR A 170 -14.63 20.64 -2.25
N ILE A 171 -14.19 19.47 -2.74
CA ILE A 171 -13.52 18.47 -1.88
C ILE A 171 -12.21 19.03 -1.33
N ASN A 172 -11.36 19.57 -2.20
CA ASN A 172 -10.04 20.06 -1.83
C ASN A 172 -10.09 21.30 -0.91
N GLU A 173 -11.12 22.15 -1.01
CA GLU A 173 -11.37 23.26 -0.08
C GLU A 173 -11.67 22.80 1.36
N LYS A 174 -12.19 21.58 1.52
CA LYS A 174 -12.46 20.96 2.83
C LYS A 174 -11.30 20.10 3.33
N LEU A 175 -10.30 19.84 2.49
CA LEU A 175 -9.11 19.09 2.87
C LEU A 175 -8.02 20.04 3.38
N PRO A 176 -7.17 19.60 4.31
CA PRO A 176 -5.96 20.35 4.64
C PRO A 176 -5.02 20.37 3.43
N GLU A 177 -4.20 21.42 3.30
CA GLU A 177 -3.27 21.57 2.16
C GLU A 177 -2.30 20.39 1.99
N THR A 178 -2.04 19.64 3.06
CA THR A 178 -1.20 18.44 3.08
C THR A 178 -1.88 17.20 2.53
N ILE A 179 -3.14 17.29 2.06
CA ILE A 179 -3.90 16.23 1.38
C ILE A 179 -4.59 16.84 0.16
N LYS A 180 -4.33 16.30 -1.03
CA LYS A 180 -4.94 16.80 -2.28
C LYS A 180 -5.49 15.65 -3.12
N VAL A 181 -6.71 15.81 -3.63
CA VAL A 181 -7.27 14.95 -4.68
C VAL A 181 -6.98 15.62 -6.02
N PHE A 182 -6.11 15.01 -6.82
CA PHE A 182 -5.63 15.59 -8.09
C PHE A 182 -6.62 15.40 -9.23
N ALA A 183 -7.17 14.19 -9.34
CA ALA A 183 -8.00 13.80 -10.48
C ALA A 183 -8.95 12.67 -10.11
N TYR A 184 -9.95 12.45 -10.96
CA TYR A 184 -10.80 11.27 -10.92
C TYR A 184 -11.09 10.73 -12.31
N LYS A 185 -11.38 9.43 -12.39
CA LYS A 185 -11.82 8.75 -13.62
C LYS A 185 -13.02 7.87 -13.36
N ARG A 186 -13.93 7.82 -14.32
CA ARG A 186 -15.07 6.90 -14.27
C ARG A 186 -14.59 5.48 -14.60
N VAL A 187 -15.03 4.52 -13.80
CA VAL A 187 -14.58 3.13 -13.92
C VAL A 187 -15.76 2.17 -13.93
N THR A 188 -15.47 0.90 -14.29
CA THR A 188 -16.48 -0.15 -14.28
C THR A 188 -17.16 -0.27 -12.91
N LYS A 189 -18.42 -0.69 -12.88
CA LYS A 189 -19.17 -0.89 -11.62
C LYS A 189 -18.47 -1.83 -10.63
N GLY A 190 -17.71 -2.80 -11.15
CA GLY A 190 -16.96 -3.79 -10.38
C GLY A 190 -15.54 -3.35 -10.00
N PHE A 191 -15.12 -2.14 -10.36
CA PHE A 191 -13.74 -1.72 -10.15
C PHE A 191 -13.35 -1.70 -8.67
N ASN A 192 -12.23 -2.30 -8.34
CA ASN A 192 -11.67 -2.28 -6.99
C ASN A 192 -10.18 -1.89 -7.06
N ALA A 193 -9.87 -0.71 -6.50
CA ALA A 193 -8.53 -0.14 -6.52
C ALA A 193 -7.47 -1.09 -5.93
N LYS A 194 -7.83 -1.90 -4.92
CA LYS A 194 -6.90 -2.86 -4.30
C LYS A 194 -6.60 -4.05 -5.19
N SER A 195 -7.66 -4.72 -5.67
CA SER A 195 -7.55 -6.04 -6.30
C SER A 195 -7.20 -6.00 -7.78
N GLN A 196 -7.44 -4.88 -8.45
CA GLN A 196 -7.07 -4.68 -9.86
C GLN A 196 -5.76 -3.92 -10.03
N CYS A 197 -5.08 -3.59 -8.94
CA CYS A 197 -3.73 -3.05 -8.96
C CYS A 197 -2.71 -4.16 -9.27
N ASP A 198 -1.83 -3.89 -10.25
CA ASP A 198 -0.81 -4.82 -10.75
C ASP A 198 0.53 -4.71 -10.02
N GLY A 199 0.77 -3.58 -9.36
CA GLY A 199 2.03 -3.27 -8.71
C GLY A 199 2.00 -1.92 -8.02
N ARG A 200 2.97 -1.69 -7.15
CA ARG A 200 3.19 -0.39 -6.50
C ARG A 200 4.66 -0.04 -6.64
N THR A 201 4.93 1.23 -6.90
CA THR A 201 6.26 1.82 -6.78
C THR A 201 6.30 2.63 -5.50
N TYR A 202 7.25 2.32 -4.65
CA TYR A 202 7.58 3.10 -3.47
C TYR A 202 8.96 3.71 -3.64
N ILE A 203 9.15 4.87 -3.02
CA ILE A 203 10.46 5.47 -2.82
C ILE A 203 10.77 5.51 -1.33
N TYR A 204 12.05 5.43 -0.99
CA TYR A 204 12.56 5.64 0.35
C TYR A 204 13.65 6.71 0.30
N LEU A 205 13.32 7.92 0.73
CA LEU A 205 14.25 9.05 0.81
C LEU A 205 15.04 8.98 2.12
N THR A 206 16.36 8.98 2.04
CA THR A 206 17.25 8.84 3.21
C THR A 206 18.53 9.63 3.02
N PRO A 207 19.14 10.17 4.09
CA PRO A 207 20.50 10.72 4.02
C PRO A 207 21.50 9.60 3.70
N THR A 208 22.52 9.88 2.89
CA THR A 208 23.47 8.86 2.40
C THR A 208 24.43 8.38 3.47
N VAL A 209 24.62 9.14 4.56
CA VAL A 209 25.45 8.76 5.72
C VAL A 209 25.05 7.42 6.35
N VAL A 210 23.81 6.97 6.14
CA VAL A 210 23.37 5.64 6.60
C VAL A 210 24.16 4.51 5.93
N PHE A 211 24.72 4.73 4.75
CA PHE A 211 25.56 3.76 4.02
C PHE A 211 27.05 3.84 4.39
N SER A 212 27.43 4.75 5.28
CA SER A 212 28.80 4.79 5.78
C SER A 212 29.13 3.51 6.54
N SER A 213 30.34 2.99 6.39
CA SER A 213 30.86 1.94 7.28
C SER A 213 30.85 2.41 8.73
N GLN A 214 30.72 1.48 9.68
CA GLN A 214 30.83 1.79 11.09
C GLN A 214 32.28 2.22 11.40
N LYS A 215 32.43 3.49 11.82
CA LYS A 215 33.70 4.09 12.26
C LYS A 215 33.52 4.63 13.68
N ASP A 216 34.64 4.74 14.40
CA ASP A 216 34.72 5.44 15.68
C ASP A 216 35.75 6.59 15.54
N PRO A 217 35.34 7.87 15.61
CA PRO A 217 33.97 8.35 15.84
C PRO A 217 33.01 8.11 14.65
N PRO A 218 31.69 8.13 14.87
CA PRO A 218 30.69 8.04 13.79
C PRO A 218 30.85 9.14 12.75
N CYS A 219 30.54 8.83 11.49
CA CYS A 219 30.58 9.81 10.41
C CYS A 219 29.60 10.96 10.66
N ILE A 220 30.08 12.20 10.48
CA ILE A 220 29.26 13.41 10.54
C ILE A 220 28.43 13.50 9.26
N GLN A 221 27.11 13.65 9.41
CA GLN A 221 26.15 13.61 8.29
C GLN A 221 26.43 14.68 7.21
N LYS A 222 26.88 15.88 7.60
CA LYS A 222 27.21 16.97 6.68
C LYS A 222 28.50 16.74 5.88
N GLU A 223 29.39 15.91 6.39
CA GLU A 223 30.71 15.65 5.79
C GLU A 223 30.71 14.41 4.90
N PHE A 224 29.74 13.51 5.09
CA PHE A 224 29.65 12.29 4.31
C PHE A 224 29.12 12.56 2.89
N LYS A 225 29.83 12.01 1.91
CA LYS A 225 29.39 11.90 0.51
C LYS A 225 29.52 10.45 0.05
N LEU A 226 28.53 9.99 -0.69
CA LEU A 226 28.44 8.64 -1.19
C LEU A 226 29.48 8.44 -2.29
N SER A 227 30.49 7.61 -2.02
CA SER A 227 31.47 7.26 -3.05
C SER A 227 30.83 6.38 -4.13
N LYS A 228 31.42 6.39 -5.32
CA LYS A 228 30.96 5.57 -6.44
C LYS A 228 30.94 4.08 -6.08
N GLU A 229 31.94 3.62 -5.35
CA GLU A 229 32.08 2.22 -4.92
C GLU A 229 30.93 1.82 -3.98
N ILE A 230 30.59 2.67 -2.99
CA ILE A 230 29.48 2.41 -2.08
C ILE A 230 28.15 2.47 -2.84
N TYR A 231 27.97 3.44 -3.77
CA TYR A 231 26.78 3.55 -4.60
C TYR A 231 26.54 2.29 -5.46
N GLU A 232 27.59 1.75 -6.09
CA GLU A 232 27.54 0.50 -6.84
C GLU A 232 27.23 -0.70 -5.92
N GLN A 233 27.82 -0.72 -4.72
CA GLN A 233 27.53 -1.75 -3.72
C GLN A 233 26.06 -1.72 -3.26
N VAL A 234 25.50 -0.54 -2.98
CA VAL A 234 24.08 -0.37 -2.63
C VAL A 234 23.20 -0.98 -3.72
N ASN A 235 23.41 -0.59 -4.99
CA ASN A 235 22.61 -1.10 -6.10
C ASN A 235 22.75 -2.62 -6.30
N ARG A 236 23.96 -3.17 -6.10
CA ARG A 236 24.19 -4.62 -6.15
C ARG A 236 23.40 -5.35 -5.05
N LEU A 237 23.42 -4.85 -3.82
CA LEU A 237 22.69 -5.45 -2.70
C LEU A 237 21.17 -5.34 -2.89
N LEU A 238 20.65 -4.21 -3.37
CA LEU A 238 19.24 -4.04 -3.71
C LEU A 238 18.80 -5.02 -4.81
N GLY A 239 19.68 -5.27 -5.80
CA GLY A 239 19.48 -6.25 -6.86
C GLY A 239 19.22 -7.67 -6.36
N LEU A 240 19.73 -8.02 -5.16
CA LEU A 240 19.46 -9.32 -4.53
C LEU A 240 17.99 -9.52 -4.15
N TYR A 241 17.14 -8.48 -4.15
CA TYR A 241 15.71 -8.65 -3.89
C TYR A 241 14.88 -8.92 -5.15
N ILE A 242 15.44 -8.68 -6.34
CA ILE A 242 14.71 -8.78 -7.61
C ILE A 242 14.28 -10.23 -7.87
N GLY A 243 13.08 -10.39 -8.43
CA GLY A 243 12.48 -11.69 -8.72
C GLY A 243 11.48 -12.15 -7.67
N THR A 244 11.06 -13.41 -7.79
CA THR A 244 10.12 -14.03 -6.84
C THR A 244 10.91 -14.70 -5.72
N LYS A 245 10.79 -14.17 -4.50
CA LYS A 245 11.51 -14.69 -3.32
C LYS A 245 10.59 -14.86 -2.13
N ASN A 246 11.07 -15.56 -1.11
CA ASN A 246 10.35 -15.73 0.15
C ASN A 246 10.69 -14.60 1.11
N PHE A 247 9.72 -13.73 1.40
CA PHE A 247 9.94 -12.55 2.25
C PHE A 247 9.41 -12.75 3.68
N HIS A 248 9.35 -13.99 4.18
CA HIS A 248 8.74 -14.30 5.48
C HIS A 248 9.44 -13.61 6.67
N ASN A 249 10.76 -13.36 6.60
CA ASN A 249 11.49 -12.60 7.63
C ASN A 249 11.28 -11.08 7.53
N PHE A 250 10.85 -10.61 6.36
CA PHE A 250 10.60 -9.19 6.08
C PHE A 250 9.19 -8.74 6.50
N THR A 251 8.51 -9.52 7.33
CA THR A 251 7.21 -9.15 7.91
C THR A 251 7.05 -9.89 9.24
N SER A 252 6.11 -9.43 10.06
CA SER A 252 5.73 -10.15 11.27
C SER A 252 4.74 -11.28 10.94
N LYS A 253 4.69 -12.29 11.81
CA LYS A 253 3.66 -13.35 11.83
C LYS A 253 3.53 -14.16 10.53
N LYS A 254 4.64 -14.38 9.81
CA LYS A 254 4.69 -15.25 8.62
C LYS A 254 5.69 -16.37 8.79
N GLN A 255 5.23 -17.59 8.52
CA GLN A 255 6.07 -18.77 8.52
C GLN A 255 6.82 -18.92 7.19
N PRO A 256 8.01 -19.55 7.17
CA PRO A 256 8.76 -19.76 5.93
C PRO A 256 7.98 -20.56 4.89
N THR A 257 7.11 -21.46 5.33
CA THR A 257 6.29 -22.32 4.47
C THR A 257 5.02 -21.65 3.94
N ASP A 258 4.66 -20.45 4.42
CA ASP A 258 3.45 -19.75 4.00
C ASP A 258 3.61 -19.26 2.54
N PRO A 259 2.84 -19.77 1.57
CA PRO A 259 2.96 -19.34 0.17
C PRO A 259 2.66 -17.86 -0.02
N SER A 260 1.87 -17.27 0.89
CA SER A 260 1.57 -15.84 0.89
C SER A 260 2.73 -14.99 1.42
N ALA A 261 3.89 -15.56 1.78
CA ALA A 261 5.13 -14.81 2.00
C ALA A 261 5.95 -14.62 0.72
N LYS A 262 5.63 -15.35 -0.37
CA LYS A 262 6.29 -15.16 -1.67
C LYS A 262 5.87 -13.85 -2.30
N ARG A 263 6.83 -12.99 -2.64
CA ARG A 263 6.59 -11.70 -3.31
C ARG A 263 7.50 -11.56 -4.50
N PHE A 264 7.03 -10.76 -5.46
CA PHE A 264 7.73 -10.48 -6.71
C PHE A 264 8.14 -9.01 -6.74
N ILE A 265 9.45 -8.77 -6.75
CA ILE A 265 10.06 -7.45 -6.92
C ILE A 265 10.52 -7.33 -8.36
N ARG A 266 10.07 -6.29 -9.06
CA ARG A 266 10.42 -6.02 -10.46
C ARG A 266 11.74 -5.27 -10.58
N SER A 267 11.92 -4.26 -9.76
CA SER A 267 13.16 -3.47 -9.69
C SER A 267 13.36 -2.92 -8.28
N PHE A 268 14.61 -2.73 -7.90
CA PHE A 268 14.98 -2.00 -6.69
C PHE A 268 16.34 -1.33 -6.94
N ILE A 269 16.35 0.00 -7.00
CA ILE A 269 17.53 0.80 -7.34
C ILE A 269 17.73 1.95 -6.36
N CYS A 270 18.95 2.44 -6.25
CA CYS A 270 19.29 3.73 -5.66
C CYS A 270 19.47 4.74 -6.80
N GLU A 271 18.71 5.84 -6.79
CA GLU A 271 18.91 6.97 -7.71
C GLU A 271 20.16 7.77 -7.31
N GLU A 272 20.67 8.61 -8.22
CA GLU A 272 21.84 9.45 -7.94
C GLU A 272 21.60 10.37 -6.73
N PRO A 273 22.62 10.53 -5.87
CA PRO A 273 22.49 11.36 -4.68
C PRO A 273 22.41 12.84 -5.04
N PHE A 274 21.78 13.62 -4.16
CA PHE A 274 21.67 15.07 -4.26
C PHE A 274 21.95 15.71 -2.90
N VAL A 275 22.35 16.98 -2.89
CA VAL A 275 22.70 17.71 -1.66
C VAL A 275 21.62 18.73 -1.31
N LYS A 276 21.22 18.78 -0.04
CA LYS A 276 20.33 19.78 0.54
C LYS A 276 20.85 20.17 1.93
N ASP A 277 21.10 21.46 2.13
CA ASP A 277 21.61 22.04 3.39
C ASP A 277 22.86 21.27 3.92
N ASP A 278 23.85 21.13 3.02
CA ASP A 278 25.13 20.40 3.18
C ASP A 278 25.02 18.88 3.38
N VAL A 279 23.82 18.36 3.65
CA VAL A 279 23.57 16.92 3.78
C VAL A 279 23.27 16.31 2.41
N GLU A 280 23.89 15.16 2.13
CA GLU A 280 23.60 14.39 0.93
C GLU A 280 22.49 13.36 1.19
N PHE A 281 21.54 13.29 0.27
CA PHE A 281 20.39 12.39 0.28
C PHE A 281 20.37 11.55 -0.98
N CYS A 282 19.68 10.41 -0.92
CA CYS A 282 19.39 9.60 -2.10
C CYS A 282 17.98 9.02 -2.02
N VAL A 283 17.47 8.55 -3.16
CA VAL A 283 16.16 7.90 -3.27
C VAL A 283 16.34 6.42 -3.59
N LEU A 284 15.86 5.54 -2.71
CA LEU A 284 15.76 4.10 -3.00
C LEU A 284 14.39 3.82 -3.60
N LYS A 285 14.33 3.39 -4.87
CA LYS A 285 13.08 3.18 -5.61
C LYS A 285 12.83 1.70 -5.83
N VAL A 286 11.72 1.19 -5.29
CA VAL A 286 11.31 -0.21 -5.41
C VAL A 286 9.98 -0.33 -6.14
N ASN A 287 9.96 -1.15 -7.20
CA ASN A 287 8.74 -1.57 -7.88
C ASN A 287 8.47 -3.04 -7.56
N GLY A 288 7.29 -3.33 -7.02
CA GLY A 288 6.88 -4.70 -6.69
C GLY A 288 5.40 -4.93 -6.98
N GLN A 289 5.02 -6.19 -7.18
CA GLN A 289 3.62 -6.56 -7.43
C GLN A 289 2.74 -6.29 -6.20
N SER A 290 3.25 -6.63 -5.02
CA SER A 290 2.60 -6.38 -3.73
C SER A 290 3.65 -6.40 -2.62
N PHE A 291 3.34 -5.76 -1.49
CA PHE A 291 4.21 -5.70 -0.33
C PHE A 291 3.44 -6.14 0.93
N MET A 292 4.13 -6.79 1.85
CA MET A 292 3.65 -7.11 3.18
C MET A 292 3.92 -5.96 4.14
N LEU A 293 3.30 -6.04 5.33
CA LEU A 293 3.55 -5.10 6.42
C LEU A 293 5.05 -5.02 6.72
N HIS A 294 5.59 -3.80 6.77
CA HIS A 294 7.00 -3.48 7.04
C HIS A 294 8.03 -4.02 6.03
N GLN A 295 7.62 -4.69 4.94
CA GLN A 295 8.53 -5.37 4.02
C GLN A 295 9.62 -4.46 3.46
N ILE A 296 9.24 -3.31 2.92
CA ILE A 296 10.19 -2.38 2.30
C ILE A 296 11.16 -1.83 3.36
N ARG A 297 10.65 -1.43 4.53
CA ARG A 297 11.45 -0.92 5.64
C ARG A 297 12.47 -1.94 6.16
N LYS A 298 12.09 -3.23 6.19
CA LYS A 298 13.00 -4.32 6.55
C LYS A 298 14.02 -4.63 5.45
N MET A 299 13.64 -4.54 4.17
CA MET A 299 14.56 -4.68 3.04
C MET A 299 15.63 -3.58 3.07
N VAL A 300 15.22 -2.33 3.25
CA VAL A 300 16.13 -1.18 3.39
C VAL A 300 17.02 -1.34 4.63
N GLY A 301 16.42 -1.69 5.77
CA GLY A 301 17.16 -1.85 7.02
C GLY A 301 18.27 -2.90 6.95
N LEU A 302 18.03 -4.03 6.30
CA LEU A 302 19.04 -5.08 6.14
C LEU A 302 20.18 -4.64 5.21
N VAL A 303 19.90 -3.92 4.12
CA VAL A 303 20.95 -3.38 3.24
C VAL A 303 21.83 -2.39 3.99
N ILE A 304 21.22 -1.50 4.80
CA ILE A 304 21.97 -0.57 5.65
C ILE A 304 22.87 -1.35 6.64
N ALA A 305 22.34 -2.40 7.28
CA ALA A 305 23.12 -3.22 8.21
C ALA A 305 24.37 -3.83 7.57
N VAL A 306 24.23 -4.34 6.34
CA VAL A 306 25.32 -4.93 5.58
C VAL A 306 26.37 -3.88 5.23
N LEU A 307 25.95 -2.71 4.74
CA LEU A 307 26.88 -1.62 4.39
C LEU A 307 27.60 -1.03 5.60
N LYS A 308 26.96 -1.04 6.77
CA LYS A 308 27.59 -0.64 8.04
C LYS A 308 28.57 -1.69 8.57
N GLY A 309 28.58 -2.92 8.03
CA GLY A 309 29.41 -4.02 8.49
C GLY A 309 28.86 -4.76 9.72
N ILE A 310 27.60 -4.51 10.08
CA ILE A 310 26.92 -5.14 11.23
C ILE A 310 26.42 -6.54 10.85
N ALA A 311 26.01 -6.71 9.59
CA ALA A 311 25.65 -8.00 9.01
C ALA A 311 26.55 -8.32 7.81
N SER A 312 26.71 -9.61 7.49
CA SER A 312 27.42 -10.02 6.28
C SER A 312 26.51 -9.95 5.06
N GLU A 313 27.07 -9.82 3.86
CA GLU A 313 26.26 -9.80 2.62
C GLU A 313 25.42 -11.09 2.45
N ASP A 314 25.93 -12.22 2.95
CA ASP A 314 25.25 -13.51 2.93
C ASP A 314 23.96 -13.51 3.78
N THR A 315 23.87 -12.65 4.80
CA THR A 315 22.65 -12.49 5.61
C THR A 315 21.42 -12.13 4.76
N ILE A 316 21.58 -11.38 3.66
CA ILE A 316 20.46 -11.08 2.75
C ILE A 316 19.94 -12.36 2.10
N THR A 317 20.84 -13.22 1.61
CA THR A 317 20.48 -14.47 0.95
C THR A 317 19.85 -15.45 1.93
N LYS A 318 20.41 -15.58 3.14
CA LYS A 318 19.83 -16.38 4.23
C LYS A 318 18.47 -15.86 4.65
N ALA A 319 18.29 -14.54 4.77
CA ALA A 319 17.02 -13.93 5.14
C ALA A 319 15.89 -14.22 4.14
N LEU A 320 16.23 -14.55 2.88
CA LEU A 320 15.31 -14.94 1.81
C LEU A 320 15.15 -16.47 1.68
N SER A 321 15.85 -17.25 2.52
CA SER A 321 15.79 -18.71 2.55
C SER A 321 14.62 -19.19 3.43
N VAL A 322 14.74 -20.36 4.06
CA VAL A 322 13.80 -20.86 5.07
C VAL A 322 14.22 -20.51 6.50
N GLU A 323 15.47 -20.06 6.68
CA GLU A 323 16.03 -19.70 7.98
C GLU A 323 15.28 -18.53 8.60
N LYS A 324 15.13 -18.55 9.92
CA LYS A 324 14.52 -17.46 10.67
C LYS A 324 15.61 -16.48 11.11
N ILE A 325 15.48 -15.25 10.64
CA ILE A 325 16.43 -14.17 10.93
C ILE A 325 15.63 -12.96 11.39
N ASN A 326 16.04 -12.36 12.51
CA ASN A 326 15.50 -11.09 12.94
C ASN A 326 16.04 -9.98 12.04
N ILE A 327 15.15 -9.26 11.36
CA ILE A 327 15.54 -8.19 10.41
C ILE A 327 15.18 -6.83 11.00
N PRO A 328 16.13 -5.88 11.06
CA PRO A 328 15.87 -4.54 11.58
C PRO A 328 14.87 -3.79 10.69
N ARG A 329 14.00 -3.01 11.32
CA ARG A 329 12.97 -2.20 10.64
C ARG A 329 13.43 -0.74 10.57
N ALA A 330 13.74 -0.24 9.38
CA ALA A 330 14.07 1.17 9.19
C ALA A 330 12.90 2.10 9.57
N PRO A 331 13.13 3.37 9.93
CA PRO A 331 12.10 4.38 10.16
C PRO A 331 11.08 4.51 9.02
N GLY A 332 9.87 4.99 9.33
CA GLY A 332 8.79 5.16 8.35
C GLY A 332 8.85 6.49 7.57
N LEU A 333 9.53 7.49 8.12
CA LEU A 333 9.57 8.88 7.63
C LEU A 333 9.92 8.97 6.13
N GLY A 334 10.97 8.30 5.70
CA GLY A 334 11.45 8.34 4.31
C GLY A 334 10.57 7.59 3.29
N LEU A 335 9.61 6.76 3.73
CA LEU A 335 8.84 5.90 2.84
C LEU A 335 7.65 6.67 2.22
N VAL A 336 7.57 6.65 0.89
CA VAL A 336 6.48 7.28 0.13
C VAL A 336 5.94 6.31 -0.92
N LEU A 337 4.62 6.17 -0.99
CA LEU A 337 3.97 5.53 -2.15
C LEU A 337 4.03 6.49 -3.34
N ASP A 338 4.86 6.18 -4.33
CA ASP A 338 5.09 7.06 -5.49
C ASP A 338 4.13 6.77 -6.64
N TYR A 339 3.79 5.50 -6.89
CA TYR A 339 2.92 5.13 -8.01
C TYR A 339 2.12 3.84 -7.76
N VAL A 340 0.89 3.79 -8.27
CA VAL A 340 0.04 2.59 -8.28
C VAL A 340 -0.25 2.18 -9.73
N HIS A 341 0.11 0.94 -10.05
CA HIS A 341 0.08 0.39 -11.40
C HIS A 341 -1.24 -0.34 -11.71
N TYR A 342 -1.82 -0.06 -12.88
CA TYR A 342 -3.10 -0.60 -13.36
C TYR A 342 -3.04 -1.05 -14.83
N GLU A 343 -1.88 -1.49 -15.33
CA GLU A 343 -1.70 -1.83 -16.76
C GLU A 343 -2.68 -2.91 -17.22
N ARG A 344 -3.00 -3.91 -16.39
CA ARG A 344 -3.97 -4.96 -16.72
C ARG A 344 -5.37 -4.41 -16.84
N TYR A 345 -5.76 -3.47 -15.98
CA TYR A 345 -7.04 -2.78 -16.10
C TYR A 345 -7.08 -1.97 -17.40
N ASN A 346 -6.03 -1.19 -17.66
CA ASN A 346 -5.93 -0.33 -18.84
C ASN A 346 -5.99 -1.14 -20.14
N ASN A 347 -5.31 -2.28 -20.20
CA ASN A 347 -5.35 -3.18 -21.36
C ASN A 347 -6.72 -3.82 -21.57
N LYS A 348 -7.45 -4.10 -20.49
CA LYS A 348 -8.74 -4.78 -20.55
C LYS A 348 -9.92 -3.85 -20.86
N TYR A 349 -9.93 -2.66 -20.28
CA TYR A 349 -11.08 -1.74 -20.33
C TYR A 349 -10.77 -0.41 -21.03
N GLY A 350 -9.51 -0.03 -21.16
CA GLY A 350 -9.14 1.29 -21.67
C GLY A 350 -9.39 1.53 -23.16
N ASN A 351 -9.84 0.51 -23.90
CA ASN A 351 -10.17 0.59 -25.33
C ASN A 351 -11.64 0.24 -25.61
N ASP A 352 -12.52 0.16 -24.59
CA ASP A 352 -13.92 -0.24 -24.75
C ASP A 352 -14.88 0.91 -25.09
N GLY A 353 -14.36 2.14 -25.22
CA GLY A 353 -15.12 3.35 -25.54
C GLY A 353 -15.99 3.88 -24.39
N MET A 354 -16.04 3.21 -23.24
CA MET A 354 -16.85 3.59 -22.08
C MET A 354 -16.00 3.93 -20.84
N HIS A 355 -14.83 3.30 -20.68
CA HIS A 355 -13.99 3.46 -19.50
C HIS A 355 -12.64 4.05 -19.88
N GLU A 356 -12.17 4.96 -19.04
CA GLU A 356 -10.88 5.62 -19.22
C GLU A 356 -9.73 4.75 -18.71
N LYS A 357 -8.56 4.91 -19.32
CA LYS A 357 -7.31 4.37 -18.79
C LYS A 357 -6.94 5.10 -17.51
N LEU A 358 -6.53 4.36 -16.49
CA LEU A 358 -5.98 4.86 -15.23
C LEU A 358 -4.51 5.25 -15.41
N MET A 359 -4.30 6.22 -16.29
CA MET A 359 -3.08 7.02 -16.43
C MET A 359 -3.36 8.41 -15.86
N TRP A 360 -2.36 9.18 -15.49
CA TRP A 360 -2.55 10.45 -14.78
C TRP A 360 -1.63 11.56 -15.28
N ASP A 361 -1.23 11.45 -16.55
CA ASP A 361 -0.27 12.35 -17.19
C ASP A 361 -0.75 13.81 -17.14
N GLU A 362 -2.07 14.02 -17.17
CA GLU A 362 -2.72 15.33 -17.09
C GLU A 362 -2.47 16.10 -15.78
N VAL A 363 -2.17 15.40 -14.69
CA VAL A 363 -1.93 15.99 -13.36
C VAL A 363 -0.51 15.72 -12.86
N GLU A 364 0.38 15.24 -13.72
CA GLU A 364 1.75 14.89 -13.33
C GLU A 364 2.50 16.10 -12.76
N LYS A 365 2.32 17.29 -13.37
CA LYS A 365 2.90 18.54 -12.88
C LYS A 365 2.44 18.85 -11.46
N ASP A 366 1.13 18.82 -11.21
CA ASP A 366 0.54 19.06 -9.89
C ASP A 366 1.05 18.07 -8.83
N VAL A 367 1.24 16.80 -9.21
CA VAL A 367 1.77 15.77 -8.31
C VAL A 367 3.22 16.07 -7.95
N GLN A 368 4.05 16.50 -8.90
CA GLN A 368 5.45 16.86 -8.62
C GLN A 368 5.53 18.12 -7.75
N GLU A 369 4.76 19.16 -8.05
CA GLU A 369 4.66 20.36 -7.22
C GLU A 369 4.22 20.01 -5.78
N PHE A 370 3.25 19.10 -5.63
CA PHE A 370 2.82 18.62 -4.32
C PHE A 370 3.93 17.88 -3.57
N LYS A 371 4.69 17.01 -4.25
CA LYS A 371 5.83 16.30 -3.64
C LYS A 371 6.89 17.28 -3.15
N GLU A 372 7.27 18.23 -3.99
CA GLU A 372 8.28 19.25 -3.70
C GLU A 372 7.84 20.23 -2.61
N LYS A 373 6.54 20.47 -2.45
CA LYS A 373 6.00 21.39 -1.45
C LYS A 373 5.72 20.73 -0.10
N TYR A 374 5.14 19.52 -0.08
CA TYR A 374 4.55 18.94 1.13
C TYR A 374 5.11 17.58 1.56
N ILE A 375 5.83 16.85 0.69
CA ILE A 375 6.37 15.52 1.03
C ILE A 375 7.88 15.61 1.29
N TYR A 376 8.66 16.02 0.29
CA TYR A 376 10.12 16.02 0.40
C TYR A 376 10.64 17.00 1.46
N PRO A 377 10.16 18.25 1.56
CA PRO A 377 10.64 19.16 2.60
C PRO A 377 10.34 18.63 3.99
N THR A 378 9.18 18.00 4.20
CA THR A 378 8.84 17.42 5.49
C THR A 378 9.80 16.30 5.89
N ILE A 379 10.14 15.40 4.95
CA ILE A 379 11.11 14.33 5.21
C ILE A 379 12.51 14.92 5.47
N ILE A 380 12.97 15.79 4.58
CA ILE A 380 14.33 16.35 4.63
C ILE A 380 14.51 17.20 5.89
N ASN A 381 13.61 18.15 6.17
CA ASN A 381 13.74 19.02 7.33
C ASN A 381 13.63 18.23 8.63
N THR A 382 12.74 17.24 8.71
CA THR A 382 12.65 16.38 9.89
C THR A 382 13.95 15.60 10.11
N GLU A 383 14.58 15.09 9.05
CA GLU A 383 15.89 14.44 9.17
C GLU A 383 17.01 15.42 9.54
N LEU A 384 17.01 16.64 9.01
CA LEU A 384 18.00 17.67 9.37
C LEU A 384 17.87 18.12 10.83
N GLU A 385 16.66 18.17 11.37
CA GLU A 385 16.39 18.61 12.74
C GLU A 385 16.53 17.48 13.76
N LYS A 386 15.98 16.29 13.45
CA LYS A 386 15.85 15.19 14.40
C LYS A 386 16.88 14.09 14.19
N GLU A 387 17.53 14.01 13.03
CA GLU A 387 18.51 12.96 12.68
C GLU A 387 17.97 11.54 12.97
N GLU A 388 16.71 11.27 12.62
CA GLU A 388 16.02 10.03 12.98
C GLU A 388 16.73 8.80 12.41
N MET A 389 17.17 8.86 11.16
CA MET A 389 17.92 7.77 10.53
C MET A 389 19.26 7.51 11.23
N VAL A 390 20.03 8.56 11.54
CA VAL A 390 21.33 8.41 12.22
C VAL A 390 21.13 7.84 13.61
N LYS A 391 20.20 8.39 14.41
CA LYS A 391 19.85 7.89 15.74
C LYS A 391 19.41 6.43 15.69
N TRP A 392 18.59 6.04 14.71
CA TRP A 392 18.18 4.65 14.51
C TRP A 392 19.38 3.74 14.24
N THR A 393 20.32 4.15 13.36
CA THR A 393 21.51 3.35 13.09
C THR A 393 22.42 3.20 14.31
N LEU A 394 22.61 4.27 15.10
CA LEU A 394 23.50 4.27 16.25
C LEU A 394 22.92 3.55 17.48
N LYS A 395 21.60 3.64 17.70
CA LYS A 395 20.95 3.09 18.90
C LYS A 395 20.34 1.71 18.69
N LYS A 396 19.60 1.51 17.59
CA LYS A 396 18.84 0.28 17.36
C LYS A 396 19.63 -0.70 16.50
N LEU A 397 20.17 -0.25 15.36
CA LEU A 397 20.82 -1.16 14.41
C LEU A 397 22.13 -1.75 14.93
N SER A 398 22.95 -0.95 15.60
CA SER A 398 24.25 -1.37 16.17
C SER A 398 24.13 -2.46 17.25
N ARG A 399 22.97 -2.54 17.91
CA ARG A 399 22.67 -3.52 18.98
C ARG A 399 21.87 -4.72 18.47
N HIS A 400 21.56 -4.77 17.18
CA HIS A 400 20.68 -5.77 16.60
C HIS A 400 21.44 -7.09 16.42
N SER A 401 20.94 -8.16 17.03
CA SER A 401 21.41 -9.52 16.75
C SER A 401 20.68 -10.10 15.53
N TYR A 402 21.45 -10.73 14.64
CA TYR A 402 20.96 -11.45 13.47
C TYR A 402 20.86 -12.97 13.72
N ASP A 403 20.89 -13.37 15.00
CA ASP A 403 20.83 -14.78 15.40
C ASP A 403 19.45 -15.42 15.10
N SER A 404 19.48 -16.74 14.93
CA SER A 404 18.31 -17.56 14.61
C SER A 404 17.56 -17.98 15.88
N ASP A 405 17.01 -17.05 16.64
CA ASP A 405 16.29 -17.43 17.87
C ASP A 405 14.79 -17.60 17.66
N GLU A 406 14.32 -18.83 17.95
CA GLU A 406 12.90 -19.20 18.03
C GLU A 406 12.15 -18.51 19.19
N LYS A 407 12.85 -17.74 20.04
CA LYS A 407 12.35 -17.16 21.29
C LYS A 407 12.21 -15.63 21.33
N TYR A 408 12.44 -14.92 20.23
CA TYR A 408 12.10 -13.49 20.18
C TYR A 408 10.62 -13.31 19.85
N GLU A 409 9.78 -13.21 20.88
CA GLU A 409 8.58 -12.38 20.77
C GLU A 409 9.06 -10.96 20.43
N SER A 410 8.58 -10.41 19.32
CA SER A 410 9.03 -9.11 18.88
C SER A 410 8.59 -8.04 19.88
N ASP A 411 9.53 -7.49 20.64
CA ASP A 411 9.35 -6.23 21.40
C ASP A 411 8.97 -5.04 20.49
N ASP A 412 8.98 -5.25 19.17
CA ASP A 412 8.56 -4.30 18.13
C ASP A 412 7.02 -4.17 17.98
N GLU A 413 6.24 -4.81 18.88
CA GLU A 413 4.83 -4.46 19.18
C GLU A 413 4.71 -3.38 20.26
N GLY A 414 5.81 -2.97 20.88
CA GLY A 414 5.86 -1.70 21.59
C GLY A 414 5.56 -0.58 20.61
N ALA A 415 4.51 0.18 20.91
CA ALA A 415 4.39 1.55 20.46
C ALA A 415 5.77 2.22 20.57
N ASP A 416 6.17 3.04 19.60
CA ASP A 416 7.40 3.84 19.72
C ASP A 416 7.44 4.41 21.15
N GLU A 417 8.57 4.48 21.86
CA GLU A 417 8.56 5.10 23.21
C GLU A 417 7.96 6.53 23.16
N ASP A 418 8.00 7.17 21.99
CA ASP A 418 7.32 8.42 21.64
C ASP A 418 5.76 8.34 21.60
N ASP A 419 5.19 7.14 21.43
CA ASP A 419 3.73 6.88 21.39
C ASP A 419 3.07 6.95 22.77
N LEU A 420 3.77 6.59 23.86
CA LEU A 420 3.20 6.67 25.21
C LEU A 420 3.10 8.13 25.68
N ASP A 421 4.13 8.92 25.39
CA ASP A 421 4.21 10.33 25.79
C ASP A 421 3.22 11.23 25.02
N GLU A 422 2.96 10.98 23.73
CA GLU A 422 1.97 11.76 22.96
C GLU A 422 0.51 11.38 23.28
N ILE A 423 0.25 10.10 23.60
CA ILE A 423 -1.07 9.64 24.03
C ILE A 423 -1.40 10.17 25.43
N GLU A 424 -0.42 10.28 26.34
CA GLU A 424 -0.65 10.91 27.65
C GLU A 424 -0.84 12.43 27.55
N LYS A 425 -0.07 13.11 26.70
CA LYS A 425 -0.25 14.57 26.46
C LYS A 425 -1.60 14.90 25.85
N SER A 426 -2.09 14.10 24.90
CA SER A 426 -3.42 14.31 24.29
C SER A 426 -4.58 14.01 25.25
N LYS A 427 -4.38 13.15 26.26
CA LYS A 427 -5.36 12.92 27.33
C LYS A 427 -5.39 14.06 28.35
N GLN A 428 -4.26 14.72 28.62
CA GLN A 428 -4.20 15.87 29.53
C GLN A 428 -4.77 17.16 28.91
N GLN A 429 -4.67 17.33 27.60
CA GLN A 429 -5.14 18.54 26.92
C GLN A 429 -6.67 18.58 26.68
N ASN A 430 -7.35 17.44 26.81
CA ASN A 430 -8.82 17.34 26.69
C ASN A 430 -9.55 17.30 28.05
N ASN A 431 -8.83 17.53 29.15
CA ASN A 431 -9.38 17.55 30.52
C ASN A 431 -9.31 18.95 31.18
N ILE A 432 -9.25 20.01 30.37
CA ILE A 432 -9.39 21.41 30.83
C ILE A 432 -10.52 22.08 30.05
#